data_AF-Q0J2Y5-F1
#
_entry.id   AF-Q0J2Y5-F1
#
_cell.length_a   1.000
_cell.length_b   1.000
_cell.length_c   1.000
_cell.angle_alpha   90.00
_cell.angle_beta   90.00
_cell.angle_gamma   90.00
#
_symmetry.space_group_name_H-M   'P 1'
#
loop_
_entity.id
_entity.type
_entity.pdbx_description
1 polymer ?
#
loop_
_entity_poly.entity_id
_entity_poly.type
_entity_poly.pdbx_seq_one_letter_code
_entity_poly.pdbx_strand_id
1 'polypeptide(L)'
;MSKKRGLSLEEKREQMLQIFYDSQDFYLLKELEKLGPKKGVISQSVKDVVQSLVDDDLVLKDKIGTSVYFWSLPSCAGNQLRTTYSKLESDLSSSKKRFIELVEQRENLKRGREDSDEREAALEELKAVEQHHKKLKEELAAYADSDPAALEAMNDAIEVAHAAANRWTDNIFTLQQWCSTTFPQAKEQLEHMYREVGITEDFEYLQ
;
A
#
# COMPACT_ATOMS: atom_id res chain seq x y z
N MET A 1 17.34 55.90 -53.50
CA MET A 1 17.75 54.51 -53.20
C MET A 1 16.90 54.00 -52.04
N SER A 2 15.81 53.30 -52.33
CA SER A 2 14.90 52.77 -51.31
C SER A 2 15.63 51.79 -50.40
N LYS A 3 15.64 52.04 -49.09
CA LYS A 3 16.16 51.10 -48.09
C LYS A 3 15.38 49.79 -48.23
N LYS A 4 16.04 48.72 -48.68
CA LYS A 4 15.44 47.38 -48.78
C LYS A 4 14.85 47.02 -47.42
N ARG A 5 13.54 46.73 -47.40
CA ARG A 5 12.81 46.23 -46.22
C ARG A 5 13.56 44.99 -45.71
N GLY A 6 13.92 44.96 -44.42
CA GLY A 6 14.57 43.77 -43.85
C GLY A 6 13.60 42.59 -43.91
N LEU A 7 14.13 41.39 -44.22
CA LEU A 7 13.32 40.17 -44.21
C LEU A 7 12.69 39.97 -42.82
N SER A 8 11.41 39.60 -42.83
CA SER A 8 10.69 39.10 -41.66
C SER A 8 11.30 37.78 -41.15
N LEU A 9 10.92 37.38 -39.94
CA LEU A 9 11.43 36.13 -39.35
C LEU A 9 11.05 34.91 -40.20
N GLU A 10 9.86 34.91 -40.76
CA GLU A 10 9.34 33.82 -41.58
C GLU A 10 10.03 33.74 -42.94
N GLU A 11 10.27 34.89 -43.60
CA GLU A 11 11.09 34.94 -44.82
C GLU A 11 12.53 34.48 -44.55
N LYS A 12 13.12 34.81 -43.38
CA LYS A 12 14.45 34.31 -43.00
C LYS A 12 14.45 32.79 -42.83
N ARG A 13 13.41 32.22 -42.21
CA ARG A 13 13.23 30.77 -42.04
C ARG A 13 13.16 30.07 -43.39
N GLU A 14 12.37 30.60 -44.31
CA GLU A 14 12.24 30.08 -45.67
C GLU A 14 13.57 30.12 -46.43
N GLN A 15 14.29 31.25 -46.37
CA GLN A 15 15.62 31.36 -47.00
C GLN A 15 16.65 30.38 -46.41
N MET A 16 16.62 30.16 -45.09
CA MET A 16 17.49 29.16 -44.45
C MET A 16 17.11 27.74 -44.85
N LEU A 17 15.81 27.41 -44.91
CA LEU A 17 15.33 26.11 -45.39
C LEU A 17 15.74 25.84 -46.83
N GLN A 18 15.64 26.86 -47.69
CA GLN A 18 16.02 26.74 -49.09
C GLN A 18 17.50 26.36 -49.26
N ILE A 19 18.40 26.78 -48.36
CA ILE A 19 19.80 26.34 -48.39
C ILE A 19 19.89 24.81 -48.28
N PHE A 20 19.15 24.22 -47.33
CA PHE A 20 19.14 22.77 -47.13
C PHE A 20 18.47 22.05 -48.31
N TYR A 21 17.39 22.59 -48.88
CA TYR A 21 16.69 21.95 -50.00
C TYR A 21 17.44 22.04 -51.32
N ASP A 22 18.12 23.16 -51.58
CA ASP A 22 18.91 23.35 -52.79
C ASP A 22 20.14 22.43 -52.79
N SER A 23 20.83 22.31 -51.66
CA SER A 23 22.05 21.50 -51.56
C SER A 23 21.80 20.03 -51.24
N GLN A 24 20.71 19.74 -50.51
CA GLN A 24 20.42 18.43 -49.94
C GLN A 24 21.58 17.86 -49.11
N ASP A 25 22.32 18.75 -48.44
CA ASP A 25 23.53 18.43 -47.68
C ASP A 25 23.37 18.75 -46.18
N PHE A 26 24.29 18.25 -45.36
CA PHE A 26 24.37 18.55 -43.94
C PHE A 26 25.35 19.68 -43.67
N TYR A 27 25.07 20.48 -42.64
CA TYR A 27 25.88 21.64 -42.30
C TYR A 27 26.18 21.73 -40.80
N LEU A 28 27.36 22.23 -40.50
CA LEU A 28 27.71 22.75 -39.18
C LEU A 28 27.11 24.15 -39.00
N LEU A 29 26.84 24.55 -37.76
CA LEU A 29 26.36 25.90 -37.47
C LEU A 29 27.28 26.99 -38.07
N LYS A 30 28.60 26.80 -37.99
CA LYS A 30 29.60 27.72 -38.56
C LYS A 30 29.53 27.82 -40.09
N GLU A 31 29.04 26.79 -40.78
CA GLU A 31 28.88 26.79 -42.23
C GLU A 31 27.60 27.52 -42.62
N LEU A 32 26.51 27.28 -41.87
CA LEU A 32 25.26 28.03 -42.01
C LEU A 32 25.44 29.53 -41.76
N GLU A 33 26.26 29.91 -40.78
CA GLU A 33 26.60 31.31 -40.51
C GLU A 33 27.31 32.01 -41.68
N LYS A 34 27.99 31.25 -42.55
CA LYS A 34 28.61 31.75 -43.79
C LYS A 34 27.66 31.75 -44.99
N LEU A 35 26.74 30.79 -45.06
CA LEU A 35 25.77 30.65 -46.16
C LEU A 35 24.53 31.53 -45.98
N GLY A 36 24.05 31.72 -44.76
CA GLY A 36 22.88 32.54 -44.44
C GLY A 36 22.95 33.97 -45.00
N PRO A 37 24.06 34.71 -44.81
CA PRO A 37 24.22 36.05 -45.39
C PRO A 37 24.13 36.07 -46.91
N LYS A 38 24.54 35.01 -47.61
CA LYS A 38 24.43 34.92 -49.08
C LYS A 38 22.99 34.84 -49.56
N LYS A 39 22.07 34.33 -48.73
CA LYS A 39 20.62 34.30 -48.98
C LYS A 39 19.87 35.47 -48.33
N GLY A 40 20.59 36.46 -47.79
CA GLY A 40 20.00 37.68 -47.22
C GLY A 40 19.64 37.60 -45.72
N VAL A 41 19.96 36.49 -45.04
CA VAL A 41 19.76 36.35 -43.59
C VAL A 41 20.93 36.98 -42.84
N ILE A 42 20.65 37.89 -41.90
CA ILE A 42 21.70 38.59 -41.13
C ILE A 42 22.47 37.56 -40.31
N SER A 43 23.81 37.57 -40.41
CA SER A 43 24.71 36.59 -39.78
C SER A 43 24.41 36.35 -38.29
N GLN A 44 24.20 37.42 -37.52
CA GLN A 44 23.88 37.34 -36.09
C GLN A 44 22.55 36.64 -35.79
N SER A 45 21.61 36.61 -36.74
CA SER A 45 20.31 35.95 -36.60
C SER A 45 20.26 34.52 -37.12
N VAL A 46 21.30 34.05 -37.81
CA VAL A 46 21.30 32.71 -38.42
C VAL A 46 21.09 31.62 -37.37
N LYS A 47 21.80 31.72 -36.25
CA LYS A 47 21.68 30.75 -35.15
C LYS A 47 20.26 30.65 -34.61
N ASP A 48 19.63 31.78 -34.32
CA ASP A 48 18.27 31.81 -33.76
C ASP A 48 17.23 31.33 -34.78
N VAL A 49 17.40 31.69 -36.06
CA VAL A 49 16.52 31.22 -37.15
C VAL A 49 16.64 29.72 -37.33
N VAL A 50 17.86 29.17 -37.38
CA VAL A 50 18.10 27.72 -37.47
C VAL A 50 17.54 27.01 -36.25
N GLN A 51 17.73 27.54 -35.04
CA GLN A 51 17.15 26.94 -33.84
C GLN A 51 15.62 26.93 -33.90
N SER A 52 14.99 28.02 -34.35
CA SER A 52 13.52 28.06 -34.53
C SER A 52 13.01 27.05 -35.56
N LEU A 53 13.79 26.77 -36.62
CA LEU A 53 13.47 25.73 -37.60
C LEU A 53 13.59 24.33 -37.02
N VAL A 54 14.56 24.12 -36.13
CA VAL A 54 14.73 22.86 -35.41
C VAL A 54 13.62 22.66 -34.39
N ASP A 55 13.22 23.71 -33.68
CA ASP A 55 12.19 23.64 -32.64
C ASP A 55 10.82 23.27 -33.24
N ASP A 56 10.59 23.61 -34.51
CA ASP A 56 9.38 23.24 -35.27
C ASP A 56 9.59 22.00 -36.18
N ASP A 57 10.63 21.20 -35.94
CA ASP A 57 10.96 19.96 -36.65
C ASP A 57 11.20 20.08 -38.17
N LEU A 58 11.34 21.31 -38.70
CA LEU A 58 11.60 21.57 -40.11
C LEU A 58 13.06 21.33 -40.50
N VAL A 59 13.99 21.44 -39.53
CA VAL A 59 15.40 21.10 -39.69
C VAL A 59 15.76 20.08 -38.62
N LEU A 60 16.37 18.97 -39.02
CA LEU A 60 16.89 17.97 -38.10
C LEU A 60 18.25 18.42 -37.57
N LYS A 61 18.50 18.15 -36.30
CA LYS A 61 19.83 18.29 -35.69
C LYS A 61 20.26 16.97 -35.07
N ASP A 62 21.55 16.66 -35.18
CA ASP A 62 22.14 15.54 -34.46
C ASP A 62 23.60 15.84 -34.07
N LYS A 63 24.02 15.29 -32.94
CA LYS A 63 25.36 15.48 -32.40
C LYS A 63 26.20 14.24 -32.67
N ILE A 64 27.16 14.38 -33.58
CA ILE A 64 28.07 13.31 -33.95
C ILE A 64 29.48 13.70 -33.49
N GLY A 65 29.97 12.99 -32.46
CA GLY A 65 31.22 13.31 -31.79
C GLY A 65 31.15 14.65 -31.07
N THR A 66 32.09 15.55 -31.39
CA THR A 66 32.16 16.91 -30.82
C THR A 66 31.33 17.94 -31.59
N SER A 67 30.75 17.57 -32.73
CA SER A 67 30.10 18.49 -33.65
C SER A 67 28.59 18.25 -33.76
N VAL A 68 27.83 19.32 -33.97
CA VAL A 68 26.38 19.27 -34.20
C VAL A 68 26.12 19.58 -35.67
N TYR A 69 25.41 18.67 -36.32
CA TYR A 69 25.06 18.74 -37.73
C TYR A 69 23.58 19.08 -37.87
N PHE A 70 23.26 19.89 -38.87
CA PHE A 70 21.91 20.33 -39.21
C PHE A 70 21.63 19.94 -40.66
N TRP A 71 20.45 19.40 -40.94
CA TRP A 71 20.03 19.10 -42.31
C TRP A 71 18.51 19.13 -42.44
N SER A 72 18.03 19.35 -43.66
CA SER A 72 16.63 19.18 -44.00
C SER A 72 16.50 18.70 -45.44
N LEU A 73 15.76 17.62 -45.64
CA LEU A 73 15.45 17.10 -46.97
C LEU A 73 14.02 17.48 -47.35
N PRO A 74 13.72 17.76 -48.63
CA PRO A 74 12.35 18.09 -49.05
C PRO A 74 11.31 17.02 -48.67
N SER A 75 11.73 15.76 -48.58
CA SER A 75 10.88 14.63 -48.17
C SER A 75 10.70 14.49 -46.66
N CYS A 76 11.50 15.20 -45.85
CA CYS A 76 11.57 15.00 -44.40
C CYS A 76 10.23 15.32 -43.72
N ALA A 77 9.65 16.50 -43.98
CA ALA A 77 8.37 16.91 -43.39
C ALA A 77 7.24 15.92 -43.74
N GLY A 78 7.16 15.51 -45.02
CA GLY A 78 6.16 14.54 -45.46
C GLY A 78 6.35 13.15 -44.83
N ASN A 79 7.60 12.70 -44.68
CA ASN A 79 7.89 11.40 -44.08
C ASN A 79 7.66 11.40 -42.55
N GLN A 80 8.01 12.49 -41.86
CA GLN A 80 7.71 12.67 -40.44
C GLN A 80 6.19 12.65 -40.23
N LEU A 81 5.43 13.44 -40.99
CA LEU A 81 3.97 13.47 -40.89
C LEU A 81 3.35 12.08 -41.10
N ARG A 82 3.80 11.33 -42.11
CA ARG A 82 3.33 9.97 -42.37
C ARG A 82 3.71 8.99 -41.25
N THR A 83 4.90 9.13 -40.67
CA THR A 83 5.35 8.28 -39.55
C THR A 83 4.52 8.56 -38.31
N THR A 84 4.32 9.83 -37.97
CA THR A 84 3.48 10.25 -36.84
C THR A 84 2.03 9.82 -37.04
N TYR A 85 1.48 9.99 -38.25
CA TYR A 85 0.14 9.53 -38.59
C TYR A 85 0.01 8.00 -38.39
N SER A 86 0.92 7.22 -38.96
CA SER A 86 0.90 5.75 -38.83
C SER A 86 1.02 5.29 -37.38
N LYS A 87 1.85 5.96 -36.58
CA LYS A 87 1.97 5.69 -35.15
C LYS A 87 0.67 6.00 -34.41
N LEU A 88 0.09 7.17 -34.63
CA LEU A 88 -1.19 7.57 -34.02
C LEU A 88 -2.34 6.63 -34.41
N GLU A 89 -2.37 6.19 -35.67
CA GLU A 89 -3.38 5.24 -36.16
C GLU A 89 -3.22 3.86 -35.50
N SER A 90 -1.97 3.39 -35.33
CA SER A 90 -1.67 2.17 -34.57
C SER A 90 -2.08 2.30 -33.10
N ASP A 91 -1.73 3.41 -32.44
CA ASP A 91 -2.06 3.67 -31.04
C ASP A 91 -3.58 3.75 -30.84
N LEU A 92 -4.30 4.42 -31.75
CA LEU A 92 -5.76 4.49 -31.75
C LEU A 92 -6.39 3.10 -31.91
N SER A 93 -5.89 2.29 -32.83
CA SER A 93 -6.35 0.92 -33.05
C SER A 93 -6.16 0.06 -31.80
N SER A 94 -4.97 0.12 -31.18
CA SER A 94 -4.66 -0.61 -29.96
C SER A 94 -5.57 -0.19 -28.78
N SER A 95 -5.82 1.11 -28.64
CA SER A 95 -6.67 1.66 -27.60
C SER A 95 -8.14 1.30 -27.80
N LYS A 96 -8.64 1.30 -29.05
CA LYS A 96 -9.99 0.82 -29.39
C LYS A 96 -10.16 -0.66 -29.05
N LYS A 97 -9.18 -1.50 -29.42
CA LYS A 97 -9.19 -2.92 -29.07
C LYS A 97 -9.24 -3.11 -27.54
N ARG A 98 -8.37 -2.40 -26.82
CA ARG A 98 -8.32 -2.48 -25.35
C ARG A 98 -9.62 -2.01 -24.70
N PHE A 99 -10.24 -0.98 -25.23
CA PHE A 99 -11.54 -0.49 -24.76
C PHE A 99 -12.63 -1.57 -24.89
N ILE A 100 -12.71 -2.23 -26.05
CA ILE A 100 -13.68 -3.31 -26.29
C ILE A 100 -13.45 -4.46 -25.31
N GLU A 101 -12.19 -4.90 -25.12
CA GLU A 101 -11.83 -5.94 -24.15
C GLU A 101 -12.25 -5.57 -22.72
N LEU A 102 -12.03 -4.32 -22.29
CA LEU A 102 -12.40 -3.86 -20.97
C LEU A 102 -13.92 -3.78 -20.77
N VAL A 103 -14.66 -3.38 -21.81
CA VAL A 103 -16.13 -3.39 -21.77
C VAL A 103 -16.64 -4.82 -21.63
N GLU A 104 -16.10 -5.77 -22.40
CA GLU A 104 -16.49 -7.18 -22.30
C GLU A 104 -16.16 -7.76 -20.91
N GLN A 105 -14.97 -7.47 -20.38
CA GLN A 105 -14.59 -7.88 -19.02
C GLN A 105 -15.53 -7.30 -17.95
N ARG A 106 -15.92 -6.02 -18.09
CA ARG A 106 -16.88 -5.38 -17.19
C ARG A 106 -18.22 -6.10 -17.21
N GLU A 107 -18.76 -6.39 -18.39
CA GLU A 107 -20.04 -7.10 -18.51
C GLU A 107 -19.97 -8.53 -17.97
N ASN A 108 -18.84 -9.22 -18.19
CA ASN A 108 -18.62 -10.56 -17.62
C ASN A 108 -18.54 -10.54 -16.09
N LEU A 109 -17.92 -9.52 -15.49
CA LEU A 109 -17.85 -9.37 -14.02
C LEU A 109 -19.17 -8.97 -13.39
N LYS A 110 -20.03 -8.26 -14.13
CA LYS A 110 -21.39 -7.90 -13.67
C LYS A 110 -22.31 -9.10 -13.61
N ARG A 111 -22.10 -10.10 -14.46
CA ARG A 111 -22.93 -11.30 -14.50
C ARG A 111 -22.83 -12.07 -13.17
N GLY A 112 -23.95 -12.28 -12.49
CA GLY A 112 -24.03 -12.89 -11.16
C GLY A 112 -23.65 -11.95 -10.01
N ARG A 113 -23.42 -10.66 -10.29
CA ARG A 113 -23.17 -9.59 -9.32
C ARG A 113 -24.00 -8.36 -9.65
N GLU A 114 -25.13 -8.56 -10.31
CA GLU A 114 -26.04 -7.50 -10.69
C GLU A 114 -26.48 -6.74 -9.45
N ASP A 115 -26.53 -5.42 -9.55
CA ASP A 115 -27.02 -4.58 -8.46
C ASP A 115 -28.52 -4.84 -8.29
N SER A 116 -28.89 -5.38 -7.14
CA SER A 116 -30.27 -5.64 -6.73
C SER A 116 -30.39 -5.45 -5.21
N ASP A 117 -31.59 -5.12 -4.76
CA ASP A 117 -31.90 -4.97 -3.33
C ASP A 117 -31.58 -6.28 -2.56
N GLU A 118 -31.82 -7.43 -3.20
CA GLU A 118 -31.48 -8.75 -2.65
C GLU A 118 -29.97 -8.93 -2.42
N ARG A 119 -29.15 -8.48 -3.38
CA ARG A 119 -27.69 -8.54 -3.26
C ARG A 119 -27.18 -7.60 -2.16
N GLU A 120 -27.73 -6.39 -2.08
CA GLU A 120 -27.36 -5.44 -1.03
C GLU A 120 -27.73 -5.96 0.36
N ALA A 121 -28.94 -6.52 0.52
CA ALA A 121 -29.36 -7.17 1.76
C ALA A 121 -28.45 -8.34 2.13
N ALA A 122 -28.11 -9.22 1.18
CA ALA A 122 -27.22 -10.36 1.43
C ALA A 122 -25.79 -9.93 1.83
N LEU A 123 -25.28 -8.82 1.26
CA LEU A 123 -23.97 -8.28 1.63
C LEU A 123 -23.97 -7.68 3.04
N GLU A 124 -25.05 -7.00 3.44
CA GLU A 124 -25.16 -6.47 4.81
C GLU A 124 -25.38 -7.60 5.83
N GLU A 125 -26.16 -8.63 5.49
CA GLU A 125 -26.32 -9.83 6.32
C GLU A 125 -24.98 -10.56 6.50
N LEU A 126 -24.23 -10.78 5.42
CA LEU A 126 -22.90 -11.40 5.48
C LEU A 126 -22.00 -10.65 6.45
N LYS A 127 -21.94 -9.32 6.34
CA LYS A 127 -21.15 -8.45 7.21
C LYS A 127 -21.60 -8.54 8.67
N ALA A 128 -22.91 -8.59 8.94
CA ALA A 128 -23.44 -8.76 10.28
C ALA A 128 -23.05 -10.12 10.89
N VAL A 129 -23.15 -11.19 10.10
CA VAL A 129 -22.76 -12.55 10.52
C VAL A 129 -21.26 -12.64 10.77
N GLU A 130 -20.41 -12.06 9.91
CA GLU A 130 -18.96 -12.03 10.11
C GLU A 130 -18.56 -11.30 11.39
N GLN A 131 -19.22 -10.17 11.70
CA GLN A 131 -19.00 -9.45 12.95
C GLN A 131 -19.44 -10.27 14.16
N HIS A 132 -20.59 -10.94 14.08
CA HIS A 132 -21.08 -11.77 15.18
C HIS A 132 -20.17 -12.98 15.42
N HIS A 133 -19.75 -13.65 14.35
CA HIS A 133 -18.81 -14.76 14.40
C HIS A 133 -17.47 -14.32 15.03
N LYS A 134 -16.98 -13.13 14.68
CA LYS A 134 -15.78 -12.57 15.31
C LYS A 134 -15.96 -12.39 16.82
N LYS A 135 -17.08 -11.82 17.27
CA LYS A 135 -17.37 -11.66 18.72
C LYS A 135 -17.44 -12.99 19.45
N LEU A 136 -18.16 -13.97 18.89
CA LEU A 136 -18.25 -15.33 19.45
C LEU A 136 -16.87 -15.99 19.57
N LYS A 137 -15.98 -15.77 18.60
CA LYS A 137 -14.62 -16.29 18.64
C LYS A 137 -13.77 -15.62 19.72
N GLU A 138 -13.95 -14.32 19.94
CA GLU A 138 -13.30 -13.57 21.03
C GLU A 138 -13.83 -14.03 22.40
N GLU A 139 -15.14 -14.23 22.54
CA GLU A 139 -15.77 -14.77 23.75
C GLU A 139 -15.25 -16.19 24.05
N LEU A 140 -15.24 -17.09 23.06
CA LEU A 140 -14.68 -18.44 23.22
C LEU A 140 -13.22 -18.43 23.64
N ALA A 141 -12.42 -17.48 23.11
CA ALA A 141 -11.02 -17.34 23.52
C ALA A 141 -10.88 -16.90 24.99
N ALA A 142 -11.80 -16.06 25.49
CA ALA A 142 -11.80 -15.64 26.90
C ALA A 142 -12.11 -16.81 27.86
N TYR A 143 -12.86 -17.82 27.41
CA TYR A 143 -13.15 -19.03 28.17
C TYR A 143 -12.19 -20.19 27.90
N ALA A 144 -11.11 -19.96 27.14
CA ALA A 144 -10.19 -21.03 26.75
C ALA A 144 -9.54 -21.74 27.96
N ASP A 145 -9.32 -21.01 29.06
CA ASP A 145 -8.72 -21.54 30.28
C ASP A 145 -9.75 -22.12 31.27
N SER A 146 -11.05 -22.01 30.97
CA SER A 146 -12.15 -22.49 31.82
C SER A 146 -12.58 -23.90 31.42
N ASP A 147 -11.68 -24.88 31.51
CA ASP A 147 -11.99 -26.29 31.25
C ASP A 147 -12.97 -26.82 32.30
N PRO A 148 -14.20 -27.26 31.90
CA PRO A 148 -15.17 -27.82 32.83
C PRO A 148 -14.63 -29.02 33.61
N ALA A 149 -13.80 -29.87 32.99
CA ALA A 149 -13.21 -31.02 33.68
C ALA A 149 -12.19 -30.59 34.74
N ALA A 150 -11.43 -29.52 34.49
CA ALA A 150 -10.52 -28.95 35.48
C ALA A 150 -11.27 -28.30 36.65
N LEU A 151 -12.40 -27.62 36.38
CA LEU A 151 -13.26 -27.05 37.43
C LEU A 151 -13.92 -28.15 38.28
N GLU A 152 -14.39 -29.23 37.67
CA GLU A 152 -14.95 -30.38 38.38
C GLU A 152 -13.89 -31.06 39.26
N ALA A 153 -12.70 -31.31 38.71
CA ALA A 153 -11.58 -31.86 39.48
C ALA A 153 -11.15 -30.94 40.65
N MET A 154 -11.22 -29.62 40.47
CA MET A 154 -10.95 -28.65 41.53
C MET A 154 -12.02 -28.72 42.63
N ASN A 155 -13.30 -28.85 42.28
CA ASN A 155 -14.38 -29.00 43.26
C ASN A 155 -14.24 -30.30 44.06
N ASP A 156 -13.94 -31.42 43.40
CA ASP A 156 -13.71 -32.70 44.08
C ASP A 156 -12.51 -32.63 45.03
N ALA A 157 -11.43 -31.95 44.62
CA ALA A 157 -10.26 -31.74 45.47
C ALA A 157 -10.58 -30.84 46.68
N ILE A 158 -11.42 -29.83 46.50
CA ILE A 158 -11.90 -28.96 47.59
C ILE A 158 -12.71 -29.78 48.60
N GLU A 159 -13.64 -30.62 48.15
CA GLU A 159 -14.43 -31.50 49.03
C GLU A 159 -13.53 -32.41 49.88
N VAL A 160 -12.53 -33.05 49.25
CA VAL A 160 -11.57 -33.91 49.97
C VAL A 160 -10.73 -33.09 50.96
N ALA A 161 -10.23 -31.92 50.55
CA ALA A 161 -9.43 -31.06 51.42
C ALA A 161 -10.25 -30.52 52.60
N HIS A 162 -11.50 -30.16 52.37
CA HIS A 162 -12.43 -29.68 53.38
C HIS A 162 -12.74 -30.76 54.42
N ALA A 163 -13.10 -31.96 53.97
CA ALA A 163 -13.31 -33.10 54.85
C ALA A 163 -12.04 -33.47 55.63
N ALA A 164 -10.87 -33.41 54.99
CA ALA A 164 -9.60 -33.70 55.64
C ALA A 164 -9.24 -32.66 56.71
N ALA A 165 -9.44 -31.37 56.43
CA ALA A 165 -9.22 -30.29 57.38
C ALA A 165 -10.12 -30.45 58.62
N ASN A 166 -11.42 -30.67 58.40
CA ASN A 166 -12.38 -30.88 59.49
C ASN A 166 -12.09 -32.14 60.30
N ARG A 167 -11.60 -33.22 59.67
CA ARG A 167 -11.13 -34.42 60.38
C ARG A 167 -9.90 -34.14 61.25
N TRP A 168 -8.98 -33.29 60.79
CA TRP A 168 -7.84 -32.87 61.63
C TRP A 168 -8.28 -31.96 62.77
N THR A 169 -9.28 -31.09 62.55
CA THR A 169 -9.94 -30.32 63.61
C THR A 169 -10.55 -31.24 64.68
N ASP A 170 -11.28 -32.29 64.29
CA ASP A 170 -11.79 -33.32 65.21
C ASP A 170 -10.67 -33.97 66.05
N ASN A 171 -9.58 -34.36 65.37
CA ASN A 171 -8.44 -34.99 66.03
C ASN A 171 -7.77 -34.05 67.04
N ILE A 172 -7.65 -32.76 66.70
CA ILE A 172 -7.10 -31.74 67.60
C ILE A 172 -7.98 -31.60 68.85
N PHE A 173 -9.29 -31.42 68.69
CA PHE A 173 -10.20 -31.31 69.83
C PHE A 173 -10.22 -32.57 70.69
N THR A 174 -10.18 -33.75 70.07
CA THR A 174 -10.10 -35.03 70.79
C THR A 174 -8.83 -35.12 71.63
N LEU A 175 -7.68 -34.70 71.09
CA LEU A 175 -6.42 -34.67 71.83
C LEU A 175 -6.45 -33.63 72.96
N GLN A 176 -7.01 -32.44 72.75
CA GLN A 176 -7.17 -31.44 73.81
C GLN A 176 -8.03 -31.97 74.97
N GLN A 177 -9.14 -32.64 74.65
CA GLN A 177 -10.01 -33.27 75.64
C GLN A 177 -9.32 -34.41 76.39
N TRP A 178 -8.58 -35.28 75.69
CA TRP A 178 -7.86 -36.37 76.33
C TRP A 178 -6.73 -35.88 77.24
N CYS A 179 -5.93 -34.91 76.79
CA CYS A 179 -4.85 -34.31 77.57
C CYS A 179 -5.37 -33.63 78.84
N SER A 180 -6.45 -32.86 78.73
CA SER A 180 -7.07 -32.19 79.89
C SER A 180 -7.65 -33.18 80.91
N THR A 181 -8.16 -34.33 80.46
CA THR A 181 -8.69 -35.38 81.34
C THR A 181 -7.57 -36.20 82.00
N THR A 182 -6.52 -36.54 81.25
CA THR A 182 -5.43 -37.43 81.69
C THR A 182 -4.40 -36.71 82.55
N PHE A 183 -4.16 -35.42 82.28
CA PHE A 183 -3.19 -34.59 83.00
C PHE A 183 -3.83 -33.33 83.61
N PRO A 184 -4.73 -33.46 84.62
CA PRO A 184 -5.42 -32.31 85.20
C PRO A 184 -4.47 -31.25 85.79
N GLN A 185 -3.30 -31.69 86.26
CA GLN A 185 -2.29 -30.82 86.87
C GLN A 185 -1.57 -29.92 85.86
N ALA A 186 -1.61 -30.25 84.56
CA ALA A 186 -0.91 -29.51 83.50
C ALA A 186 -1.84 -28.59 82.69
N LYS A 187 -3.09 -28.39 83.13
CA LYS A 187 -4.13 -27.70 82.35
C LYS A 187 -3.72 -26.30 81.88
N GLU A 188 -3.18 -25.45 82.76
CA GLU A 188 -2.76 -24.09 82.40
C GLU A 188 -1.59 -24.08 81.40
N GLN A 189 -0.64 -25.01 81.55
CA GLN A 189 0.50 -25.13 80.63
C GLN A 189 0.07 -25.59 79.25
N LEU A 190 -0.88 -26.53 79.18
CA LEU A 190 -1.47 -26.99 77.91
C LEU A 190 -2.25 -25.88 77.22
N GLU A 191 -3.07 -25.12 77.95
CA GLU A 191 -3.81 -23.98 77.39
C GLU A 191 -2.86 -22.89 76.85
N HIS A 192 -1.77 -22.59 77.56
CA HIS A 192 -0.74 -21.66 77.06
C HIS A 192 -0.12 -22.18 75.77
N MET A 193 0.29 -23.44 75.75
CA MET A 193 0.88 -24.09 74.57
C MET A 193 -0.08 -24.04 73.37
N TYR A 194 -1.37 -24.35 73.56
CA TYR A 194 -2.37 -24.30 72.49
C TYR A 194 -2.50 -22.90 71.88
N ARG A 195 -2.54 -21.85 72.72
CA ARG A 195 -2.58 -20.46 72.22
C ARG A 195 -1.29 -20.09 71.48
N GLU A 196 -0.12 -20.52 71.94
CA GLU A 196 1.16 -20.27 71.26
C GLU A 196 1.24 -20.91 69.87
N VAL A 197 0.66 -22.11 69.69
CA VAL A 197 0.60 -22.78 68.37
C VAL A 197 -0.59 -22.35 67.52
N GLY A 198 -1.38 -21.37 67.97
CA GLY A 198 -2.47 -20.78 67.20
C GLY A 198 -3.82 -21.50 67.30
N ILE A 199 -3.98 -22.45 68.23
CA ILE A 199 -5.30 -23.04 68.53
C ILE A 199 -5.99 -22.14 69.54
N THR A 200 -6.67 -21.12 69.03
CA THR A 200 -7.44 -20.14 69.81
C THR A 200 -8.91 -20.56 69.93
N GLU A 201 -9.70 -19.76 70.66
CA GLU A 201 -11.14 -19.96 70.82
C GLU A 201 -11.92 -19.83 69.50
N ASP A 202 -11.33 -19.17 68.50
CA ASP A 202 -11.90 -19.01 67.14
C ASP A 202 -11.53 -20.17 66.20
N PHE A 203 -10.74 -21.15 66.66
CA PHE A 203 -10.40 -22.31 65.84
C PHE A 203 -11.63 -23.22 65.72
N GLU A 204 -12.23 -23.25 64.54
CA GLU A 204 -13.47 -23.99 64.27
C GLU A 204 -13.39 -24.84 63.00
N TYR A 205 -14.47 -25.57 62.73
CA TYR A 205 -14.63 -26.30 61.48
C TYR A 205 -14.78 -25.33 60.32
N LEU A 206 -14.20 -25.67 59.18
CA LEU A 206 -14.49 -24.99 57.93
C LEU A 206 -15.94 -25.31 57.52
N GLN A 207 -16.63 -24.28 57.01
CA GLN A 207 -18.02 -24.33 56.53
C GLN A 207 -18.08 -24.51 55.01
#